data_AF-A0A947P8V7-F1
#
_entry.id   AF-A0A947P8V7-F1
#
_cell.length_a   1.000
_cell.length_b   1.000
_cell.length_c   1.000
_cell.angle_alpha   90.00
_cell.angle_beta   90.00
_cell.angle_gamma   90.00
#
_symmetry.space_group_name_H-M   'P 1'
#
loop_
_entity.id
_entity.type
_entity.pdbx_description
1 polymer ?
#
loop_
_entity_poly.entity_id
_entity_poly.type
_entity_poly.pdbx_seq_one_letter_code
_entity_poly.pdbx_strand_id
1 'polypeptide(L)'
;DGFQIYSWGGLFDSQTWSLVREGIQVLTTFEDFFLDGTRFDQVATLDKPLDYSVWIKGEDRVVFIFNNTDKDEKVTLKNDFRVKYASNRVTAQNHGTGEVYADPETIVCTAPAYDTTIIHFKAR
;
A
#
# COMPACT_ATOMS: atom_id res chain seq x y z
N ASP A 1 5.63 42.52 -10.65
CA ASP A 1 5.07 41.31 -10.01
C ASP A 1 4.36 40.49 -11.08
N GLY A 2 5.03 39.48 -11.61
CA GLY A 2 4.59 38.76 -12.81
C GLY A 2 4.33 37.29 -12.53
N PHE A 3 3.46 36.67 -13.33
CA PHE A 3 3.24 35.23 -13.35
C PHE A 3 3.82 34.62 -14.63
N GLN A 4 4.15 33.34 -14.57
CA GLN A 4 4.55 32.54 -15.73
C GLN A 4 3.55 31.40 -15.91
N ILE A 5 3.10 31.19 -17.16
CA ILE A 5 2.25 30.07 -17.55
C ILE A 5 3.11 29.09 -18.33
N TYR A 6 3.04 27.83 -17.96
CA TYR A 6 3.70 26.74 -18.66
C TYR A 6 2.65 25.89 -19.37
N SER A 7 2.88 25.58 -20.64
CA SER A 7 2.02 24.71 -21.45
C SER A 7 2.89 23.72 -22.20
N TRP A 8 2.55 22.45 -22.08
CA TRP A 8 3.24 21.33 -22.72
C TRP A 8 2.35 20.81 -23.85
N GLY A 9 2.31 21.57 -24.95
CA GLY A 9 1.35 21.43 -26.04
C GLY A 9 1.16 20.00 -26.55
N GLY A 10 0.11 19.33 -26.06
CA GLY A 10 -0.30 17.99 -26.50
C GLY A 10 0.65 16.84 -26.12
N LEU A 11 1.68 17.08 -25.30
CA LEU A 11 2.58 16.01 -24.84
C LEU A 11 1.87 15.00 -23.94
N PHE A 12 0.82 15.46 -23.26
CA PHE A 12 -0.04 14.66 -22.40
C PHE A 12 -1.48 14.98 -22.72
N ASP A 13 -2.28 13.95 -23.01
CA ASP A 13 -3.72 14.10 -23.15
C ASP A 13 -4.40 14.20 -21.76
N SER A 14 -5.70 14.48 -21.76
CA SER A 14 -6.48 14.63 -20.53
C SER A 14 -6.52 13.34 -19.69
N GLN A 15 -6.42 12.18 -20.34
CA GLN A 15 -6.42 10.88 -19.66
C GLN A 15 -5.11 10.67 -18.92
N THR A 16 -3.98 10.96 -19.58
CA THR A 16 -2.64 10.88 -18.98
C THR A 16 -2.53 11.83 -17.79
N TRP A 17 -3.07 13.05 -17.90
CA TRP A 17 -3.13 13.98 -16.76
C TRP A 17 -4.03 13.51 -15.61
N SER A 18 -5.08 12.74 -15.88
CA SER A 18 -5.89 12.11 -14.83
C SER A 18 -5.08 11.08 -14.06
N LEU A 19 -4.37 10.20 -14.77
CA LEU A 19 -3.50 9.18 -14.16
C LEU A 19 -2.38 9.81 -13.32
N VAL A 20 -1.74 10.87 -13.83
CA VAL A 20 -0.72 11.62 -13.07
C VAL A 20 -1.33 12.22 -11.80
N ARG A 21 -2.53 12.80 -11.89
CA ARG A 21 -3.23 13.37 -10.73
C ARG A 21 -3.56 12.30 -9.69
N GLU A 22 -4.05 11.14 -10.11
CA GLU A 22 -4.35 10.00 -9.24
C GLU A 22 -3.09 9.48 -8.54
N GLY A 23 -1.98 9.36 -9.28
CA GLY A 23 -0.68 9.01 -8.71
C GLY A 23 -0.21 10.02 -7.65
N ILE A 24 -0.32 11.32 -7.94
CA ILE A 24 -0.01 12.37 -6.95
C ILE A 24 -0.92 12.26 -5.72
N GLN A 25 -2.22 12.02 -5.91
CA GLN A 25 -3.16 11.86 -4.80
C GLN A 25 -2.77 10.67 -3.91
N VAL A 26 -2.39 9.53 -4.49
CA VAL A 26 -1.87 8.38 -3.74
C VAL A 26 -0.63 8.78 -2.95
N LEU A 27 0.35 9.44 -3.59
CA LEU A 27 1.57 9.88 -2.91
C LEU A 27 1.26 10.81 -1.73
N THR A 28 0.35 11.78 -1.90
CA THR A 28 -0.07 12.66 -0.80
C THR A 28 -0.85 11.93 0.29
N THR A 29 -1.62 10.90 -0.06
CA THR A 29 -2.43 10.13 0.90
C THR A 29 -1.54 9.30 1.83
N PHE A 30 -0.41 8.80 1.32
CA PHE A 30 0.52 7.94 2.06
C PHE A 30 1.87 8.61 2.31
N GLU A 31 1.99 9.93 2.12
CA GLU A 31 3.23 10.71 2.25
C GLU A 31 3.92 10.43 3.58
N ASP A 32 3.12 10.45 4.64
CA ASP A 32 3.49 10.15 6.00
C ASP A 32 4.21 8.81 6.20
N PHE A 33 3.84 7.76 5.45
CA PHE A 33 4.53 6.46 5.50
C PHE A 33 5.91 6.52 4.85
N PHE A 34 6.09 7.33 3.81
CA PHE A 34 7.37 7.45 3.13
C PHE A 34 8.34 8.35 3.88
N LEU A 35 7.82 9.35 4.59
CA LEU A 35 8.63 10.27 5.40
C LEU A 35 9.01 9.67 6.76
N ASP A 36 8.04 9.13 7.49
CA ASP A 36 8.23 8.71 8.89
C ASP A 36 8.05 7.20 9.11
N GLY A 37 7.56 6.48 8.11
CA GLY A 37 7.36 5.03 8.19
C GLY A 37 8.64 4.24 7.95
N THR A 38 8.57 2.95 8.25
CA THR A 38 9.64 1.99 7.97
C THR A 38 9.17 1.03 6.90
N ARG A 39 9.94 0.91 5.82
CA ARG A 39 9.74 -0.16 4.86
C ARG A 39 10.19 -1.49 5.47
N PHE A 40 9.30 -2.47 5.50
CA PHE A 40 9.62 -3.77 6.06
C PHE A 40 8.83 -4.90 5.37
N ASP A 41 9.30 -5.27 4.18
CA ASP A 41 8.59 -6.19 3.27
C ASP A 41 8.41 -7.61 3.85
N GLN A 42 9.26 -8.04 4.78
CA GLN A 42 9.23 -9.39 5.37
C GLN A 42 7.98 -9.69 6.22
N VAL A 43 7.14 -8.68 6.53
CA VAL A 43 5.80 -8.86 7.12
C VAL A 43 4.83 -9.64 6.24
N ALA A 44 5.08 -9.70 4.93
CA ALA A 44 4.12 -10.26 4.01
C ALA A 44 4.81 -10.95 2.86
N THR A 45 4.09 -11.87 2.22
CA THR A 45 4.55 -12.54 1.01
C THR A 45 3.40 -12.62 0.02
N LEU A 46 3.73 -12.57 -1.27
CA LEU A 46 2.80 -12.83 -2.35
C LEU A 46 2.99 -14.27 -2.85
N ASP A 47 1.89 -14.90 -3.27
CA ASP A 47 1.91 -16.18 -3.98
C ASP A 47 2.36 -16.05 -5.45
N LYS A 48 2.40 -14.82 -5.97
CA LYS A 48 2.85 -14.47 -7.32
C LYS A 48 4.18 -13.72 -7.28
N PRO A 49 5.03 -13.85 -8.31
CA PRO A 49 6.30 -13.14 -8.42
C PRO A 49 6.08 -11.70 -8.92
N LEU A 50 5.24 -10.94 -8.22
CA LEU A 50 5.06 -9.50 -8.47
C LEU A 50 5.94 -8.70 -7.51
N ASP A 51 6.33 -7.51 -7.94
CA ASP A 51 7.00 -6.56 -7.06
C ASP A 51 6.00 -6.03 -6.03
N TYR A 52 6.45 -5.87 -4.80
CA TYR A 52 5.64 -5.26 -3.74
C TYR A 52 6.53 -4.53 -2.73
N SER A 53 5.91 -3.64 -1.97
CA SER A 53 6.55 -3.02 -0.81
C SER A 53 5.56 -2.90 0.33
N VAL A 54 6.06 -3.04 1.56
CA VAL A 54 5.25 -2.87 2.76
C VAL A 54 5.84 -1.78 3.63
N TRP A 55 5.01 -0.83 4.01
CA TRP A 55 5.38 0.28 4.87
C TRP A 55 4.56 0.23 6.14
N ILE A 56 5.22 0.51 7.26
CA ILE A 56 4.61 0.49 8.60
C ILE A 56 4.87 1.84 9.25
N LYS A 57 3.82 2.47 9.78
CA LYS A 57 3.88 3.71 10.56
C LYS A 57 3.04 3.55 11.81
N GLY A 58 3.68 3.52 12.97
CA GLY A 58 2.97 3.24 14.22
C GLY A 58 2.32 1.86 14.20
N GLU A 59 0.99 1.81 14.26
CA GLU A 59 0.20 0.58 14.15
C GLU A 59 -0.44 0.40 12.76
N ASP A 60 -0.33 1.40 11.87
CA ASP A 60 -0.86 1.32 10.51
C ASP A 60 0.17 0.65 9.58
N ARG A 61 -0.36 0.00 8.55
CA ARG A 61 0.45 -0.67 7.53
C ARG A 61 -0.16 -0.50 6.16
N VAL A 62 0.67 -0.21 5.17
CA VAL A 62 0.25 -0.15 3.76
C VAL A 62 1.12 -1.07 2.91
N VAL A 63 0.46 -1.82 2.03
CA VAL A 63 1.11 -2.72 1.06
C VAL A 63 0.82 -2.19 -0.34
N PHE A 64 1.87 -1.96 -1.11
CA PHE A 64 1.80 -1.64 -2.54
C PHE A 64 2.18 -2.90 -3.32
N ILE A 65 1.34 -3.33 -4.25
CA ILE A 65 1.58 -4.45 -5.15
C ILE A 65 1.63 -3.90 -6.58
N PHE A 66 2.74 -4.09 -7.27
CA PHE A 66 2.99 -3.56 -8.60
C PHE A 66 2.86 -4.69 -9.63
N ASN A 67 1.84 -4.61 -10.49
CA ASN A 67 1.69 -5.55 -11.58
C ASN A 67 2.21 -4.94 -12.88
N ASN A 68 3.47 -5.23 -13.20
CA ASN A 68 4.10 -4.78 -14.44
C ASN A 68 3.85 -5.71 -15.64
N THR A 69 2.85 -6.60 -15.55
CA THR A 69 2.49 -7.54 -16.62
C THR A 69 1.31 -7.02 -17.45
N ASP A 70 1.08 -7.64 -18.60
CA ASP A 70 0.03 -7.30 -19.57
C ASP A 70 -1.35 -7.88 -19.25
N LYS A 71 -1.50 -8.51 -18.07
CA LYS A 71 -2.73 -9.17 -17.65
C LYS A 71 -3.01 -8.96 -16.18
N ASP A 72 -4.29 -9.04 -15.84
CA ASP A 72 -4.73 -9.01 -14.45
C ASP A 72 -4.24 -10.28 -13.72
N GLU A 73 -3.66 -10.10 -12.55
CA GLU A 73 -3.21 -11.19 -11.70
C GLU A 73 -4.07 -11.27 -10.45
N LYS A 74 -4.64 -12.44 -10.20
CA LYS A 74 -5.25 -12.73 -8.90
C LYS A 74 -4.13 -13.11 -7.93
N VAL A 75 -3.94 -12.29 -6.90
CA VAL A 75 -2.84 -12.40 -5.94
C VAL A 75 -3.37 -12.71 -4.55
N THR A 76 -2.63 -13.52 -3.81
CA THR A 76 -2.84 -13.81 -2.41
C THR A 76 -1.69 -13.20 -1.61
N LEU A 77 -2.00 -12.18 -0.81
CA LEU A 77 -1.10 -11.64 0.20
C LEU A 77 -1.22 -12.47 1.47
N LYS A 78 -0.10 -13.01 1.97
CA LYS A 78 -0.03 -13.73 3.25
C LYS A 78 0.76 -12.90 4.24
N ASN A 79 0.19 -12.67 5.43
CA ASN A 79 0.85 -11.95 6.50
C ASN A 79 1.70 -12.90 7.37
N ASP A 80 2.96 -12.55 7.62
CA ASP A 80 3.85 -13.29 8.51
C ASP A 80 3.83 -12.67 9.92
N PHE A 81 2.93 -13.17 10.76
CA PHE A 81 2.78 -12.73 12.16
C PHE A 81 3.92 -13.17 13.09
N ARG A 82 4.88 -13.97 12.60
CA ARG A 82 6.05 -14.38 13.40
C ARG A 82 7.03 -13.23 13.59
N VAL A 83 7.03 -12.27 12.68
CA VAL A 83 7.87 -11.09 12.80
C VAL A 83 7.15 -10.10 13.73
N LYS A 84 7.74 -9.81 14.88
CA LYS A 84 7.24 -8.83 15.85
C LYS A 84 7.83 -7.46 15.50
N TYR A 85 6.98 -6.46 15.30
CA TYR A 85 7.38 -5.08 15.01
C TYR A 85 7.25 -4.24 16.28
N ALA A 86 8.13 -3.24 16.44
CA ALA A 86 8.42 -2.57 17.71
C ALA A 86 7.27 -1.75 18.34
N SER A 87 6.09 -1.69 17.71
CA SER A 87 4.84 -1.11 18.22
C SER A 87 3.81 -2.21 18.56
N ASN A 88 4.09 -2.94 19.65
CA ASN A 88 3.12 -3.46 20.62
C ASN A 88 1.66 -3.85 20.25
N ARG A 89 1.38 -4.54 19.14
CA ARG A 89 0.22 -5.48 19.08
C ARG A 89 0.50 -6.78 18.32
N VAL A 90 1.31 -7.64 18.93
CA VAL A 90 1.14 -9.11 18.82
C VAL A 90 1.13 -9.69 20.23
N THR A 91 0.01 -9.50 20.94
CA THR A 91 -0.38 -10.36 22.07
C THR A 91 -1.90 -10.47 22.09
N ALA A 92 -2.39 -11.62 21.64
CA ALA A 92 -3.69 -12.14 22.01
C ALA A 92 -3.68 -12.40 23.53
N GLN A 93 -4.27 -11.48 24.30
CA GLN A 93 -5.19 -11.75 25.42
C GLN A 93 -5.57 -10.43 26.08
N ASN A 94 -6.81 -9.98 25.85
CA ASN A 94 -7.47 -8.97 26.67
C ASN A 94 -8.41 -9.70 27.63
N HIS A 95 -8.00 -9.84 28.90
CA HIS A 95 -8.89 -10.21 29.98
C HIS A 95 -9.85 -9.04 30.23
N GLY A 96 -11.01 -9.03 29.55
CA GLY A 96 -12.07 -8.09 29.87
C GLY A 96 -13.15 -7.90 28.80
N THR A 97 -12.80 -7.93 27.50
CA THR A 97 -13.77 -7.61 26.42
C THR A 97 -13.72 -8.51 25.18
N GLY A 98 -12.76 -9.45 25.07
CA GLY A 98 -12.83 -10.58 24.14
C GLY A 98 -12.61 -10.32 22.63
N GLU A 99 -12.66 -9.08 22.13
CA GLU A 99 -12.38 -8.82 20.70
C GLU A 99 -10.90 -8.51 20.46
N VAL A 100 -10.23 -9.40 19.73
CA VAL A 100 -8.88 -9.22 19.19
C VAL A 100 -9.01 -8.96 17.70
N TYR A 101 -8.66 -7.75 17.26
CA TYR A 101 -8.54 -7.41 15.85
C TYR A 101 -7.11 -7.73 15.41
N ALA A 102 -6.95 -8.83 14.68
CA ALA A 102 -5.72 -9.14 13.98
C ALA A 102 -5.95 -8.86 12.49
N ASP A 103 -4.92 -8.36 11.81
CA ASP A 103 -4.93 -8.37 10.35
C ASP A 103 -5.28 -9.77 9.85
N PRO A 104 -6.08 -9.91 8.78
CA PRO A 104 -6.39 -11.22 8.23
C PRO A 104 -5.09 -11.93 7.83
N GLU A 105 -4.98 -13.22 8.12
CA GLU A 105 -3.79 -14.01 7.75
C GLU A 105 -3.52 -14.00 6.24
N THR A 106 -4.61 -13.97 5.47
CA THR A 106 -4.54 -13.92 4.01
C THR A 106 -5.53 -12.92 3.45
N ILE A 107 -5.14 -12.23 2.39
CA ILE A 107 -6.00 -11.37 1.57
C ILE A 107 -5.87 -11.82 0.12
N VAL A 108 -7.00 -11.94 -0.56
CA VAL A 108 -7.05 -12.22 -1.99
C VAL A 108 -7.58 -10.98 -2.70
N CYS A 109 -6.83 -10.48 -3.68
CA CYS A 109 -7.24 -9.36 -4.50
C CYS A 109 -6.81 -9.56 -5.97
N THR A 110 -7.30 -8.68 -6.84
CA THR A 110 -6.86 -8.63 -8.24
C THR A 110 -5.94 -7.43 -8.40
N ALA A 111 -4.74 -7.66 -8.92
CA ALA A 111 -3.82 -6.63 -9.36
C ALA A 111 -4.01 -6.40 -10.87
N PRO A 112 -4.56 -5.26 -11.31
CA PRO A 112 -4.79 -5.00 -12.73
C PRO A 112 -3.49 -4.92 -13.53
N ALA A 113 -3.55 -5.26 -14.82
CA ALA A 113 -2.41 -5.13 -15.73
C ALA A 113 -1.83 -3.70 -15.71
N TYR A 114 -0.50 -3.59 -15.64
CA TYR A 114 0.24 -2.31 -15.61
C TYR A 114 -0.20 -1.31 -14.54
N ASP A 115 -0.69 -1.80 -13.39
CA ASP A 115 -1.24 -0.96 -12.33
C ASP A 115 -0.70 -1.34 -10.94
N THR A 116 -0.99 -0.48 -9.95
CA THR A 116 -0.65 -0.66 -8.55
C THR A 116 -1.89 -0.91 -7.70
N THR A 117 -1.91 -2.03 -6.99
CA THR A 117 -2.93 -2.29 -5.96
C THR A 117 -2.39 -1.90 -4.59
N ILE A 118 -3.19 -1.13 -3.84
CA ILE A 118 -2.81 -0.62 -2.53
C ILE A 118 -3.75 -1.19 -1.48
N ILE A 119 -3.19 -1.83 -0.45
CA ILE A 119 -3.95 -2.36 0.68
C ILE A 119 -3.50 -1.61 1.94
N HIS A 120 -4.43 -0.88 2.55
CA HIS A 120 -4.18 -0.12 3.78
C HIS A 120 -4.86 -0.79 4.97
N PHE A 121 -4.07 -1.28 5.91
CA PHE A 121 -4.48 -1.78 7.22
C PHE A 121 -4.39 -0.64 8.22
N LYS A 122 -5.56 -0.16 8.65
CA LYS A 122 -5.68 0.94 9.62
C LYS A 122 -5.79 0.39 11.03
N ALA A 123 -5.04 0.94 11.97
CA ALA A 123 -5.31 0.79 13.38
C ALA A 123 -6.65 1.46 13.72
N ARG A 124 -7.36 0.92 14.71
CA ARG A 124 -8.60 1.47 15.25
C ARG A 124 -8.40 1.92 16.68
#